data_AF-A0A8W8MEU3-F1
#
_entry.id   AF-A0A8W8MEU3-F1
#
_cell.length_a   1.000
_cell.length_b   1.000
_cell.length_c   1.000
_cell.angle_alpha   90.00
_cell.angle_beta   90.00
_cell.angle_gamma   90.00
#
_symmetry.space_group_name_H-M   'P 1'
#
loop_
_entity.id
_entity.type
_entity.pdbx_description
1 polymer ?
#
loop_
_entity_poly.entity_id
_entity_poly.type
_entity_poly.pdbx_seq_one_letter_code
_entity_poly.pdbx_strand_id
1 'polypeptide(L)'
;VDLSSHAMIRRTHQTFRFSQNPFWLLSLRHIGYQLRGNIRDSYSLLNVTNDSSDDEVREAYLRLAKIYHPDSGTSSGDPRKFNQVREAYMTIKNHRSSTSGIQADEQQMDSDLDFDIQHTVPQHRQYLNYDGVGFGTPLQRQKQYAQHRVRKASEDMFELKKAKWTKPSESALMNKTKAKARRNKISNTIDRVVEDLIQESMQRGDFDNLAGYGKPIDYKDRNPLLDATTYKINKMLKDEGFAPDWIMLEKDIRDALMEARSHLARVIEKIGSPPFSSPVQDRAWNFEYERFEAKISLVNDSVKKFNLIVPVLKKQLIPYSAERELNRVLENHKEYLTGPPSRDLTPDPGLVFVGDSLSGQVSESSSLDNVILWGEVWEQIKSLFSWRKTQEQS
;
A
#
# COMPACT_ATOMS: atom_id res chain seq x y z
N VAL A 1 79.54 12.16 22.03
CA VAL A 1 79.45 10.82 21.41
C VAL A 1 77.98 10.44 21.44
N ASP A 2 77.17 10.52 20.40
CA ASP A 2 77.35 10.85 19.00
C ASP A 2 75.97 11.16 18.39
N LEU A 3 75.96 12.10 17.45
CA LEU A 3 75.22 12.18 16.17
C LEU A 3 73.69 11.95 16.20
N SER A 4 72.89 13.00 15.91
CA SER A 4 72.36 13.33 14.56
C SER A 4 71.16 12.41 14.20
N SER A 5 69.94 12.82 13.87
CA SER A 5 69.44 14.04 13.22
C SER A 5 67.90 13.99 13.23
N HIS A 6 67.22 14.96 13.85
CA HIS A 6 65.76 15.11 13.74
C HIS A 6 65.45 16.26 12.79
N ALA A 7 65.49 15.97 11.49
CA ALA A 7 65.24 16.94 10.44
C ALA A 7 63.73 17.20 10.28
N MET A 8 63.35 18.48 10.40
CA MET A 8 62.10 19.02 9.89
C MET A 8 61.95 18.70 8.40
N ILE A 9 61.03 17.82 8.04
CA ILE A 9 60.60 17.66 6.65
C ILE A 9 59.43 18.61 6.42
N ARG A 10 59.74 19.82 5.92
CA ARG A 10 58.78 20.65 5.19
C ARG A 10 58.42 19.91 3.91
N ARG A 11 57.27 19.23 3.88
CA ARG A 11 56.68 18.77 2.60
C ARG A 11 56.12 19.98 1.88
N THR A 12 56.84 20.42 0.86
CA THR A 12 56.32 21.28 -0.20
C THR A 12 55.18 20.55 -0.90
N HIS A 13 53.94 20.96 -0.64
CA HIS A 13 52.80 20.56 -1.45
C HIS A 13 52.90 21.28 -2.80
N GLN A 14 53.42 20.57 -3.80
CA GLN A 14 53.28 20.96 -5.19
C GLN A 14 51.83 20.66 -5.57
N THR A 15 50.97 21.66 -5.44
CA THR A 15 49.58 21.58 -5.88
C THR A 15 49.57 21.47 -7.40
N PHE A 16 49.23 20.28 -7.91
CA PHE A 16 48.84 20.10 -9.31
C PHE A 16 47.61 20.98 -9.55
N ARG A 17 47.79 22.08 -10.31
CA ARG A 17 46.67 22.89 -10.79
C ARG A 17 45.93 22.07 -11.83
N PHE A 18 44.83 21.44 -11.42
CA PHE A 18 43.77 21.09 -12.37
C PHE A 18 43.23 22.41 -12.94
N SER A 19 43.38 22.57 -14.25
CA SER A 19 42.78 23.64 -15.03
C SER A 19 41.27 23.64 -14.78
N GLN A 20 40.82 24.59 -13.96
CA GLN A 20 39.42 24.98 -13.94
C GLN A 20 39.09 25.59 -15.30
N ASN A 21 38.08 25.05 -15.99
CA ASN A 21 37.24 25.79 -16.92
C ASN A 21 35.90 25.04 -17.09
N PRO A 22 34.90 25.27 -16.22
CA PRO A 22 33.56 24.77 -16.43
C PRO A 22 32.60 25.92 -16.79
N PHE A 23 32.91 26.76 -17.78
CA PHE A 23 31.96 27.80 -18.22
C PHE A 23 32.20 28.20 -19.68
N TRP A 24 31.51 27.57 -20.62
CA TRP A 24 31.29 28.11 -21.96
C TRP A 24 29.80 28.34 -22.30
N LEU A 25 28.90 28.22 -21.32
CA LEU A 25 27.45 28.46 -21.51
C LEU A 25 26.94 29.81 -20.99
N LEU A 26 27.81 30.76 -20.65
CA LEU A 26 27.40 32.14 -20.39
C LEU A 26 28.47 33.12 -20.88
N SER A 27 28.46 33.43 -22.17
CA SER A 27 28.78 34.77 -22.72
C SER A 27 28.95 34.73 -24.24
N LEU A 28 27.84 34.72 -24.98
CA LEU A 28 27.81 35.26 -26.34
C LEU A 28 26.49 35.98 -26.56
N ARG A 29 26.21 36.92 -25.66
CA ARG A 29 25.26 37.99 -25.95
C ARG A 29 25.97 38.99 -26.88
N HIS A 30 25.70 38.83 -28.18
CA HIS A 30 25.74 39.88 -29.19
C HIS A 30 27.12 40.47 -29.53
N ILE A 31 27.87 39.76 -30.38
CA ILE A 31 28.61 40.43 -31.46
C ILE A 31 27.83 40.11 -32.73
N GLY A 32 26.93 41.02 -33.10
CA GLY A 32 26.09 40.88 -34.28
C GLY A 32 26.92 40.95 -35.55
N TYR A 33 27.22 39.80 -36.13
CA TYR A 33 27.38 39.71 -37.57
C TYR A 33 25.98 39.58 -38.17
N GLN A 34 25.27 40.70 -38.32
CA GLN A 34 24.11 40.71 -39.21
C GLN A 34 24.64 40.61 -40.65
N LEU A 35 24.90 39.39 -41.12
CA LEU A 35 24.80 39.12 -42.53
C LEU A 35 23.31 39.26 -42.85
N ARG A 36 22.94 40.41 -43.41
CA ARG A 36 21.67 40.63 -44.10
C ARG A 36 21.72 39.80 -45.41
N GLY A 37 21.88 38.49 -45.27
CA GLY A 37 21.99 37.54 -46.36
C GLY A 37 20.60 37.41 -46.97
N ASN A 38 20.52 37.55 -48.28
CA ASN A 38 19.29 37.26 -48.99
C ASN A 38 18.98 35.77 -48.78
N ILE A 39 17.71 35.36 -48.73
CA ILE A 39 17.37 33.95 -48.49
C ILE A 39 18.03 33.00 -49.50
N ARG A 40 18.25 33.48 -50.72
CA ARG A 40 18.99 32.79 -51.79
C ARG A 40 20.45 32.53 -51.42
N ASP A 41 21.08 33.46 -50.71
CA ASP A 41 22.47 33.33 -50.26
C ASP A 41 22.57 32.28 -49.15
N SER A 42 21.55 32.17 -48.29
CA SER A 42 21.48 31.11 -47.27
C SER A 42 21.42 29.72 -47.88
N TYR A 43 20.66 29.54 -48.96
CA TYR A 43 20.62 28.27 -49.71
C TYR A 43 21.97 27.97 -50.37
N SER A 44 22.60 28.98 -50.98
CA SER A 44 23.94 28.83 -51.57
C SER A 44 25.00 28.50 -50.52
N LEU A 45 24.90 29.03 -49.30
CA LEU A 45 25.87 28.81 -48.23
C LEU A 45 25.80 27.39 -47.66
N LEU A 46 24.60 26.80 -47.63
CA LEU A 46 24.40 25.39 -47.28
C LEU A 46 24.68 24.43 -48.46
N ASN A 47 24.96 24.95 -49.66
CA ASN A 47 25.07 24.19 -50.91
C ASN A 47 23.80 23.40 -51.24
N VAL A 48 22.64 24.01 -51.02
CA VAL A 48 21.32 23.40 -51.23
C VAL A 48 20.51 24.26 -52.21
N THR A 49 19.60 23.65 -52.97
CA THR A 49 18.74 24.39 -53.90
C THR A 49 17.50 24.96 -53.19
N ASN A 50 16.83 25.95 -53.79
CA ASN A 50 15.64 26.56 -53.18
C ASN A 50 14.46 25.57 -53.05
N ASP A 51 14.42 24.53 -53.89
CA ASP A 51 13.35 23.53 -53.96
C ASP A 51 13.62 22.29 -53.08
N SER A 52 14.77 22.25 -52.38
CA SER A 52 15.17 21.13 -51.55
C SER A 52 14.29 20.93 -50.31
N SER A 53 14.11 19.67 -49.90
CA SER A 53 13.27 19.31 -48.74
C SER A 53 13.83 19.83 -47.42
N ASP A 54 13.01 19.90 -46.36
CA ASP A 54 13.49 20.29 -45.03
C ASP A 54 14.55 19.33 -44.47
N ASP A 55 14.41 18.05 -44.81
CA ASP A 55 15.36 17.01 -44.41
C ASP A 55 16.72 17.19 -45.11
N GLU A 56 16.72 17.52 -46.39
CA GLU A 56 17.95 17.79 -47.15
C GLU A 56 18.70 19.03 -46.62
N VAL A 57 17.96 20.08 -46.27
CA VAL A 57 18.52 21.30 -45.64
C VAL A 57 19.14 20.96 -44.28
N ARG A 58 18.47 20.11 -43.48
CA ARG A 58 18.96 19.65 -42.18
C ARG A 58 20.22 18.80 -42.31
N GLU A 59 20.25 17.87 -43.25
CA GLU A 59 21.42 17.03 -43.51
C GLU A 59 22.63 17.85 -44.00
N ALA A 60 22.41 18.82 -44.88
CA ALA A 60 23.45 19.72 -45.35
C ALA A 60 24.04 20.55 -44.20
N TYR A 61 23.19 21.09 -43.33
CA TYR A 61 23.62 21.78 -42.12
C TYR A 61 24.45 20.86 -41.20
N LEU A 62 23.97 19.65 -40.92
CA LEU A 62 24.67 18.69 -40.06
C LEU A 62 26.05 18.30 -40.63
N ARG A 63 26.17 18.14 -41.94
CA ARG A 63 27.46 17.87 -42.61
C ARG A 63 28.43 19.03 -42.43
N LEU A 64 28.01 20.26 -42.69
CA LEU A 64 28.85 21.45 -42.56
C LEU A 64 29.20 21.74 -41.09
N ALA A 65 28.25 21.54 -40.18
CA ALA A 65 28.46 21.66 -38.74
C ALA A 65 29.58 20.72 -38.27
N LYS A 66 29.55 19.44 -38.65
CA LYS A 66 30.62 18.48 -38.30
C LYS A 66 32.00 18.88 -38.82
N ILE A 67 32.08 19.54 -39.98
CA ILE A 67 33.34 19.99 -40.58
C ILE A 67 33.87 21.25 -39.89
N TYR A 68 33.00 22.25 -39.69
CA TYR A 68 33.38 23.58 -39.22
C TYR A 68 33.33 23.75 -37.70
N HIS A 69 32.84 22.77 -36.94
CA HIS A 69 32.79 22.84 -35.48
C HIS A 69 34.20 23.03 -34.88
N PRO A 70 34.42 23.96 -33.93
CA PRO A 70 35.75 24.22 -33.37
C PRO A 70 36.36 23.00 -32.65
N ASP A 71 35.53 22.09 -32.13
CA ASP A 71 35.99 20.84 -31.49
C ASP A 71 36.06 19.63 -32.43
N SER A 72 35.87 19.77 -33.75
CA SER A 72 35.92 18.64 -34.69
C SER A 72 37.33 18.06 -34.90
N GLY A 73 38.36 18.71 -34.34
CA GLY A 73 39.77 18.30 -34.46
C GLY A 73 40.33 18.34 -35.89
N THR A 74 39.57 18.87 -36.85
CA THR A 74 39.97 18.98 -38.27
C THR A 74 40.56 20.37 -38.55
N SER A 75 41.52 20.49 -39.47
CA SER A 75 42.16 21.78 -39.81
C SER A 75 41.21 22.83 -40.41
N SER A 76 39.99 22.43 -40.74
CA SER A 76 38.92 23.30 -41.27
C SER A 76 37.96 23.82 -40.20
N GLY A 77 38.15 23.48 -38.92
CA GLY A 77 37.32 23.94 -37.81
C GLY A 77 37.48 25.45 -37.58
N ASP A 78 36.50 26.23 -38.03
CA ASP A 78 36.49 27.69 -37.94
C ASP A 78 35.21 28.17 -37.24
N PRO A 79 35.28 28.77 -36.04
CA PRO A 79 34.09 29.18 -35.28
C PRO A 79 33.25 30.23 -36.04
N ARG A 80 33.90 31.05 -36.87
CA ARG A 80 33.21 32.05 -37.69
C ARG A 80 32.39 31.43 -38.82
N LYS A 81 32.92 30.42 -39.51
CA LYS A 81 32.20 29.70 -40.58
C LYS A 81 31.06 28.86 -40.01
N PHE A 82 31.27 28.25 -38.86
CA PHE A 82 30.23 27.52 -38.14
C PHE A 82 29.01 28.42 -37.83
N ASN A 83 29.27 29.63 -37.30
CA ASN A 83 28.18 30.57 -37.02
C ASN A 83 27.45 31.02 -38.29
N GLN A 84 28.16 31.26 -39.40
CA GLN A 84 27.53 31.60 -40.68
C GLN A 84 26.63 30.47 -41.22
N VAL A 85 27.08 29.22 -41.10
CA VAL A 85 26.31 28.03 -41.48
C VAL A 85 25.06 27.89 -40.60
N ARG A 86 25.19 28.13 -39.29
CA ARG A 86 24.06 28.12 -38.34
C ARG A 86 23.04 29.20 -38.67
N GLU A 87 23.49 30.44 -38.92
CA GLU A 87 22.60 31.55 -39.27
C GLU A 87 21.86 31.30 -40.60
N ALA A 88 22.53 30.74 -41.60
CA ALA A 88 21.91 30.39 -42.88
C ALA A 88 20.79 29.35 -42.70
N TYR A 89 21.02 28.31 -41.90
CA TYR A 89 20.01 27.30 -41.57
C TYR A 89 18.81 27.90 -40.84
N MET A 90 19.05 28.72 -39.82
CA MET A 90 17.99 29.39 -39.06
C MET A 90 17.16 30.34 -39.94
N THR A 91 17.80 31.05 -40.86
CA THR A 91 17.12 31.96 -41.79
C THR A 91 16.16 31.21 -42.70
N ILE A 92 16.58 30.06 -43.25
CA ILE A 92 15.74 29.21 -44.11
C ILE A 92 14.57 28.63 -43.32
N LYS A 93 14.83 28.08 -42.12
CA LYS A 93 13.81 27.48 -41.26
C LYS A 93 12.78 28.52 -40.82
N ASN A 94 13.22 29.69 -40.38
CA ASN A 94 12.32 30.77 -39.97
C ASN A 94 11.47 31.31 -41.12
N HIS A 95 12.00 31.40 -42.34
CA HIS A 95 11.21 31.79 -43.51
C HIS A 95 10.12 30.75 -43.84
N ARG A 96 10.44 29.46 -43.74
CA ARG A 96 9.48 28.36 -43.95
C ARG A 96 8.42 28.31 -42.84
N SER A 97 8.81 28.47 -41.58
CA SER A 97 7.90 28.52 -40.42
C SER A 97 6.99 29.76 -40.44
N SER A 98 7.54 30.93 -40.83
CA SER A 98 6.76 32.17 -40.98
C SER A 98 5.72 32.06 -42.10
N THR A 99 6.05 31.37 -43.19
CA THR A 99 5.10 31.10 -44.29
C THR A 99 3.97 30.15 -43.86
N SER A 100 4.23 29.26 -42.90
CA SER A 100 3.27 28.27 -42.39
C SER A 100 2.54 28.70 -41.12
N GLY A 101 2.76 29.93 -40.62
CA GLY A 101 1.98 30.55 -39.55
C GLY A 101 2.25 30.02 -38.13
N ILE A 102 3.30 29.22 -37.93
CA ILE A 102 3.66 28.63 -36.64
C ILE A 102 4.88 29.39 -36.08
N GLN A 103 4.70 30.12 -34.97
CA GLN A 103 5.82 30.72 -34.23
C GLN A 103 6.60 29.59 -33.54
N ALA A 104 7.84 29.37 -33.99
CA ALA A 104 8.71 28.36 -33.42
C ALA A 104 9.59 28.98 -32.31
N ASP A 105 9.60 28.34 -31.13
CA ASP A 105 10.36 28.76 -29.96
C ASP A 105 11.85 28.42 -30.14
N GLU A 106 12.74 29.41 -29.97
CA GLU A 106 14.20 29.26 -30.20
C GLU A 106 14.83 28.22 -29.25
N GLN A 107 14.23 27.98 -28.08
CA GLN A 107 14.76 27.07 -27.07
C GLN A 107 14.54 25.59 -27.40
N GLN A 108 13.56 25.27 -28.26
CA GLN A 108 13.29 23.90 -28.73
C GLN A 108 14.17 23.51 -29.93
N MET A 109 14.91 24.46 -30.50
CA MET A 109 15.67 24.27 -31.75
C MET A 109 17.04 23.60 -31.54
N ASP A 110 17.68 23.81 -30.39
CA ASP A 110 18.96 23.18 -30.06
C ASP A 110 18.78 21.73 -29.55
N SER A 111 17.57 21.32 -29.16
CA SER A 111 17.26 19.94 -28.71
C SER A 111 17.00 18.95 -29.86
N ASP A 112 16.53 19.42 -31.02
CA ASP A 112 16.26 18.56 -32.19
C ASP A 112 17.53 18.25 -33.01
N LEU A 113 18.68 18.81 -32.62
CA LEU A 113 19.99 18.57 -33.21
C LEU A 113 20.79 17.54 -32.39
N ASP A 114 20.10 16.56 -31.79
CA ASP A 114 20.75 15.39 -31.22
C ASP A 114 21.50 14.67 -32.35
N PHE A 115 22.83 14.80 -32.33
CA PHE A 115 23.69 13.98 -33.16
C PHE A 115 23.35 12.53 -32.85
N ASP A 116 23.01 11.73 -33.87
CA ASP A 116 22.88 10.28 -33.78
C ASP A 116 24.23 9.64 -33.42
N ILE A 117 24.72 9.91 -32.22
CA ILE A 117 25.76 9.16 -31.55
C ILE A 117 25.04 7.91 -31.10
N GLN A 118 25.10 6.87 -31.93
CA GLN A 118 24.75 5.52 -31.51
C GLN A 118 25.68 5.16 -30.35
N HIS A 119 25.24 5.45 -29.13
CA HIS A 119 25.99 5.17 -27.92
C HIS A 119 26.03 3.65 -27.73
N THR A 120 27.12 3.02 -28.16
CA THR A 120 27.37 1.57 -27.99
C THR A 120 27.71 1.18 -26.54
N VAL A 121 27.41 2.05 -25.57
CA VAL A 121 27.70 1.82 -24.15
C VAL A 121 26.37 1.67 -23.41
N PRO A 122 26.14 0.58 -22.65
CA PRO A 122 24.89 0.36 -21.95
C PRO A 122 24.47 1.56 -21.11
N GLN A 123 23.36 2.21 -21.49
CA GLN A 123 22.71 3.25 -20.71
C GLN A 123 22.04 2.64 -19.46
N HIS A 124 22.85 2.23 -18.50
CA HIS A 124 22.43 1.97 -17.12
C HIS A 124 23.43 2.68 -16.21
N ARG A 125 23.40 4.02 -16.27
CA ARG A 125 23.68 4.84 -15.09
C ARG A 125 22.41 5.61 -14.79
N GLN A 126 21.33 4.88 -14.52
CA GLN A 126 20.26 5.46 -13.73
C GLN A 126 20.87 5.70 -12.36
N TYR A 127 21.25 6.95 -12.08
CA TYR A 127 21.56 7.35 -10.73
C TYR A 127 20.38 6.92 -9.87
N LEU A 128 20.68 6.21 -8.78
CA LEU A 128 19.72 5.89 -7.73
C LEU A 128 19.25 7.22 -7.12
N ASN A 129 18.33 7.89 -7.79
CA ASN A 129 17.67 9.08 -7.29
C ASN A 129 16.69 8.58 -6.23
N TYR A 130 17.11 8.67 -4.99
CA TYR A 130 16.34 8.27 -3.83
C TYR A 130 15.23 9.27 -3.48
N ASP A 131 14.71 10.02 -4.45
CA ASP A 131 13.74 11.10 -4.26
C ASP A 131 14.15 12.13 -3.18
N GLY A 132 15.46 12.33 -2.98
CA GLY A 132 15.99 13.18 -1.90
C GLY A 132 15.88 12.58 -0.49
N VAL A 133 15.48 11.31 -0.37
CA VAL A 133 15.27 10.62 0.90
C VAL A 133 16.57 9.99 1.40
N GLY A 134 16.99 10.44 2.58
CA GLY A 134 18.06 9.83 3.34
C GLY A 134 19.41 10.56 3.28
N PHE A 135 20.19 10.40 4.33
CA PHE A 135 21.48 11.06 4.54
C PHE A 135 22.57 10.00 4.79
N GLY A 136 23.81 10.32 4.44
CA GLY A 136 24.95 9.42 4.63
C GLY A 136 25.42 8.74 3.35
N THR A 137 26.06 7.58 3.51
CA THR A 137 26.72 6.86 2.41
C THR A 137 25.71 6.30 1.40
N PRO A 138 26.11 6.03 0.13
CA PRO A 138 25.19 5.50 -0.88
C PRO A 138 24.43 4.23 -0.45
N LEU A 139 25.09 3.35 0.31
CA LEU A 139 24.48 2.13 0.85
C LEU A 139 23.46 2.42 1.96
N GLN A 140 23.77 3.37 2.87
CA GLN A 140 22.82 3.79 3.91
C GLN A 140 21.58 4.44 3.30
N ARG A 141 21.77 5.28 2.28
CA ARG A 141 20.68 5.92 1.54
C ARG A 141 19.83 4.90 0.77
N GLN A 142 20.46 3.86 0.20
CA GLN A 142 19.74 2.74 -0.42
C GLN A 142 18.81 2.04 0.57
N LYS A 143 19.30 1.74 1.77
CA LYS A 143 18.53 1.06 2.82
C LYS A 143 17.38 1.93 3.30
N GLN A 144 17.62 3.22 3.51
CA GLN A 144 16.59 4.20 3.90
C GLN A 144 15.54 4.37 2.81
N TYR A 145 15.94 4.45 1.54
CA TYR A 145 15.00 4.53 0.42
C TYR A 145 14.18 3.26 0.27
N ALA A 146 14.78 2.08 0.46
CA ALA A 146 14.04 0.83 0.48
C ALA A 146 12.96 0.84 1.59
N GLN A 147 13.30 1.31 2.80
CA GLN A 147 12.32 1.48 3.88
C GLN A 147 11.25 2.51 3.54
N HIS A 148 11.63 3.64 2.95
CA HIS A 148 10.71 4.70 2.51
C HIS A 148 9.71 4.18 1.47
N ARG A 149 10.16 3.39 0.50
CA ARG A 149 9.30 2.77 -0.52
C ARG A 149 8.28 1.82 0.10
N VAL A 150 8.71 0.99 1.06
CA VAL A 150 7.79 0.08 1.77
C VAL A 150 6.75 0.87 2.55
N ARG A 151 7.16 1.93 3.26
CA ARG A 151 6.23 2.80 4.00
C ARG A 151 5.22 3.48 3.08
N LYS A 152 5.68 4.11 1.99
CA LYS A 152 4.81 4.77 1.01
C LYS A 152 3.81 3.79 0.39
N ALA A 153 4.27 2.61 -0.01
CA ALA A 153 3.38 1.55 -0.52
C ALA A 153 2.32 1.12 0.52
N SER A 154 2.66 1.08 1.81
CA SER A 154 1.69 0.78 2.86
C SER A 154 0.65 1.88 3.06
N GLU A 155 1.07 3.16 2.96
CA GLU A 155 0.19 4.33 3.02
C GLU A 155 -0.77 4.33 1.80
N ASP A 156 -0.24 4.12 0.60
CA ASP A 156 -1.03 4.05 -0.64
C ASP A 156 -2.05 2.89 -0.61
N MET A 157 -1.67 1.71 -0.10
CA MET A 157 -2.59 0.58 0.09
C MET A 157 -3.70 0.91 1.09
N PHE A 158 -3.36 1.60 2.17
CA PHE A 158 -4.34 2.06 3.15
C PHE A 158 -5.31 3.07 2.54
N GLU A 159 -4.81 4.01 1.74
CA GLU A 159 -5.64 4.97 1.01
C GLU A 159 -6.57 4.31 0.00
N LEU A 160 -6.08 3.34 -0.79
CA LEU A 160 -6.94 2.58 -1.71
C LEU A 160 -7.99 1.78 -0.97
N LYS A 161 -7.62 1.15 0.15
CA LYS A 161 -8.56 0.44 1.02
C LYS A 161 -9.62 1.43 1.50
N LYS A 162 -9.23 2.56 2.10
CA LYS A 162 -10.11 3.66 2.54
C LYS A 162 -11.03 4.13 1.42
N ALA A 163 -10.48 4.39 0.22
CA ALA A 163 -11.23 4.81 -0.96
C ALA A 163 -12.30 3.77 -1.36
N LYS A 164 -11.95 2.48 -1.31
CA LYS A 164 -12.86 1.36 -1.57
C LYS A 164 -13.98 1.27 -0.53
N TRP A 165 -13.70 1.50 0.76
CA TRP A 165 -14.74 1.61 1.79
C TRP A 165 -15.64 2.83 1.57
N THR A 166 -15.10 3.93 1.04
CA THR A 166 -15.84 5.17 0.81
C THR A 166 -16.61 5.22 -0.51
N LYS A 167 -16.39 4.29 -1.46
CA LYS A 167 -17.11 4.22 -2.76
C LYS A 167 -18.25 3.19 -2.67
N PRO A 168 -19.51 3.62 -2.54
CA PRO A 168 -20.60 2.67 -2.37
C PRO A 168 -21.54 2.74 -3.58
N SER A 169 -22.10 1.59 -3.97
CA SER A 169 -23.04 1.45 -5.08
C SER A 169 -24.17 2.49 -5.00
N GLU A 170 -24.32 3.29 -6.06
CA GLU A 170 -25.11 4.52 -6.15
C GLU A 170 -26.57 4.37 -5.67
N SER A 171 -27.15 3.18 -5.86
CA SER A 171 -28.54 2.88 -5.49
C SER A 171 -28.73 2.55 -4.00
N ALA A 172 -27.73 1.97 -3.33
CA ALA A 172 -27.82 1.60 -1.91
C ALA A 172 -27.55 2.78 -0.96
N LEU A 173 -26.88 3.84 -1.45
CA LEU A 173 -26.55 5.00 -0.62
C LEU A 173 -27.73 5.89 -0.33
N MET A 174 -28.61 6.14 -1.30
CA MET A 174 -29.69 7.13 -1.17
C MET A 174 -30.68 6.77 -0.04
N ASN A 175 -30.86 5.48 0.24
CA ASN A 175 -31.74 5.00 1.30
C ASN A 175 -31.04 4.96 2.67
N LYS A 176 -29.75 4.58 2.71
CA LYS A 176 -28.95 4.63 3.95
C LYS A 176 -28.59 6.05 4.36
N THR A 177 -28.40 7.00 3.44
CA THR A 177 -28.11 8.41 3.76
C THR A 177 -29.32 9.12 4.34
N LYS A 178 -30.55 8.88 3.85
CA LYS A 178 -31.76 9.42 4.48
C LYS A 178 -31.99 8.85 5.88
N ALA A 179 -31.80 7.54 6.08
CA ALA A 179 -31.93 6.91 7.40
C ALA A 179 -30.82 7.34 8.37
N LYS A 180 -29.56 7.45 7.90
CA LYS A 180 -28.42 7.92 8.67
C LYS A 180 -28.49 9.43 8.95
N ALA A 181 -28.99 10.23 8.02
CA ALA A 181 -29.25 11.67 8.24
C ALA A 181 -30.39 11.89 9.24
N ARG A 182 -31.46 11.08 9.20
CA ARG A 182 -32.50 11.09 10.25
C ARG A 182 -31.93 10.67 11.59
N ARG A 183 -31.11 9.62 11.65
CA ARG A 183 -30.38 9.23 12.87
C ARG A 183 -29.43 10.31 13.37
N ASN A 184 -28.66 10.97 12.50
CA ASN A 184 -27.77 12.07 12.89
C ASN A 184 -28.54 13.31 13.35
N LYS A 185 -29.72 13.58 12.76
CA LYS A 185 -30.61 14.66 13.22
C LYS A 185 -31.21 14.33 14.60
N ILE A 186 -31.60 13.08 14.81
CA ILE A 186 -32.10 12.57 16.09
C ILE A 186 -30.98 12.54 17.15
N SER A 187 -29.77 12.12 16.79
CA SER A 187 -28.56 12.21 17.64
C SER A 187 -28.33 13.66 18.04
N ASN A 188 -28.22 14.59 17.09
CA ASN A 188 -28.00 16.00 17.43
C ASN A 188 -29.14 16.65 18.24
N THR A 189 -30.35 16.08 18.27
CA THR A 189 -31.41 16.54 19.18
C THR A 189 -31.30 15.88 20.55
N ILE A 190 -30.95 14.59 20.60
CA ILE A 190 -30.69 13.89 21.86
C ILE A 190 -29.44 14.46 22.52
N ASP A 191 -28.36 14.68 21.78
CA ASP A 191 -27.11 15.28 22.23
C ASP A 191 -27.34 16.69 22.79
N ARG A 192 -28.26 17.48 22.22
CA ARG A 192 -28.68 18.77 22.78
C ARG A 192 -29.46 18.62 24.08
N VAL A 193 -30.44 17.70 24.12
CA VAL A 193 -31.21 17.43 25.34
C VAL A 193 -30.31 16.89 26.45
N VAL A 194 -29.35 16.03 26.11
CA VAL A 194 -28.35 15.50 27.03
C VAL A 194 -27.43 16.60 27.52
N GLU A 195 -26.97 17.50 26.63
CA GLU A 195 -26.15 18.66 27.02
C GLU A 195 -26.90 19.61 27.95
N ASP A 196 -28.17 19.91 27.64
CA ASP A 196 -29.04 20.72 28.49
C ASP A 196 -29.23 20.04 29.86
N LEU A 197 -29.46 18.72 29.88
CA LEU A 197 -29.60 17.95 31.11
C LEU A 197 -28.30 17.93 31.94
N ILE A 198 -27.14 17.81 31.28
CA ILE A 198 -25.83 17.88 31.94
C ILE A 198 -25.63 19.26 32.54
N GLN A 199 -25.95 20.33 31.82
CA GLN A 199 -25.84 21.70 32.34
C GLN A 199 -26.80 21.94 33.51
N GLU A 200 -28.02 21.42 33.42
CA GLU A 200 -29.02 21.50 34.49
C GLU A 200 -28.55 20.74 35.75
N SER A 201 -27.99 19.54 35.58
CA SER A 201 -27.41 18.76 36.68
C SER A 201 -26.12 19.37 37.23
N MET A 202 -25.31 20.04 36.41
CA MET A 202 -24.15 20.82 36.87
C MET A 202 -24.60 22.04 37.71
N GLN A 203 -25.64 22.74 37.29
CA GLN A 203 -26.20 23.87 38.06
C GLN A 203 -26.83 23.43 39.38
N ARG A 204 -27.42 22.23 39.43
CA ARG A 204 -27.93 21.63 40.66
C ARG A 204 -26.84 21.14 41.61
N GLY A 205 -25.60 21.02 41.15
CA GLY A 205 -24.50 20.46 41.91
C GLY A 205 -24.60 18.93 42.07
N ASP A 206 -25.37 18.25 41.21
CA ASP A 206 -25.51 16.78 41.25
C ASP A 206 -24.14 16.08 41.06
N PHE A 207 -23.18 16.78 40.43
CA PHE A 207 -21.82 16.29 40.18
C PHE A 207 -20.82 16.54 41.32
N ASP A 208 -21.16 17.37 42.32
CA ASP A 208 -20.19 17.80 43.34
C ASP A 208 -19.93 16.73 44.42
N ASN A 209 -20.72 15.66 44.47
CA ASN A 209 -20.60 14.56 45.45
C ASN A 209 -20.45 13.17 44.80
N LEU A 210 -19.95 13.10 43.56
CA LEU A 210 -19.65 11.83 42.92
C LEU A 210 -18.47 11.12 43.61
N ALA A 211 -18.54 9.79 43.67
CA ALA A 211 -17.47 8.96 44.21
C ALA A 211 -16.18 9.18 43.40
N GLY A 212 -15.21 9.90 43.97
CA GLY A 212 -13.95 10.25 43.30
C GLY A 212 -13.85 11.69 42.80
N TYR A 213 -14.84 12.54 43.07
CA TYR A 213 -14.76 13.98 42.81
C TYR A 213 -13.53 14.59 43.52
N GLY A 214 -12.75 15.39 42.77
CA GLY A 214 -11.51 16.01 43.25
C GLY A 214 -10.33 15.05 43.46
N LYS A 215 -10.49 13.73 43.29
CA LYS A 215 -9.36 12.79 43.34
C LYS A 215 -8.58 12.87 42.03
N PRO A 216 -7.23 12.84 42.07
CA PRO A 216 -6.42 12.69 40.88
C PRO A 216 -6.88 11.46 40.09
N ILE A 217 -7.00 11.62 38.78
CA ILE A 217 -7.37 10.51 37.88
C ILE A 217 -6.34 9.40 38.08
N ASP A 218 -6.80 8.19 38.40
CA ASP A 218 -5.91 7.05 38.60
C ASP A 218 -5.33 6.63 37.24
N TYR A 219 -4.04 6.88 37.06
CA TYR A 219 -3.30 6.52 35.85
C TYR A 219 -2.62 5.15 35.96
N LYS A 220 -2.86 4.34 37.01
CA LYS A 220 -2.19 3.03 37.19
C LYS A 220 -2.30 2.11 35.98
N ASP A 221 -3.44 2.11 35.29
CA ASP A 221 -3.67 1.30 34.09
C ASP A 221 -3.20 1.95 32.78
N ARG A 222 -2.70 3.19 32.85
CA ARG A 222 -2.17 3.91 31.69
C ARG A 222 -0.73 3.47 31.47
N ASN A 223 -0.48 2.81 30.34
CA ASN A 223 0.89 2.59 29.88
C ASN A 223 1.58 3.96 29.74
N PRO A 224 2.65 4.26 30.51
CA PRO A 224 3.32 5.57 30.49
C PRO A 224 3.91 5.93 29.12
N LEU A 225 4.14 4.92 28.27
CA LEU A 225 4.68 5.09 26.92
C LEU A 225 3.63 5.51 25.89
N LEU A 226 2.34 5.49 26.24
CA LEU A 226 1.25 5.87 25.34
C LEU A 226 0.82 7.31 25.59
N ASP A 227 0.75 8.08 24.50
CA ASP A 227 0.15 9.41 24.52
C ASP A 227 -1.32 9.35 24.99
N ALA A 228 -1.81 10.43 25.59
CA ALA A 228 -3.15 10.53 26.16
C ALA A 228 -4.24 10.29 25.10
N THR A 229 -4.01 10.76 23.87
CA THR A 229 -4.94 10.58 22.76
C THR A 229 -5.03 9.11 22.35
N THR A 230 -3.89 8.46 22.12
CA THR A 230 -3.78 7.04 21.76
C THR A 230 -4.34 6.12 22.85
N TYR A 231 -4.07 6.41 24.12
CA TYR A 231 -4.64 5.65 25.23
C TYR A 231 -6.16 5.72 25.24
N LYS A 232 -6.75 6.91 25.09
CA LYS A 232 -8.21 7.09 25.02
C LYS A 232 -8.82 6.36 23.83
N ILE A 233 -8.19 6.43 22.66
CA ILE A 233 -8.63 5.70 21.47
C ILE A 233 -8.61 4.19 21.74
N ASN A 234 -7.50 3.65 22.25
CA ASN A 234 -7.40 2.23 22.57
C ASN A 234 -8.42 1.80 23.63
N LYS A 235 -8.72 2.67 24.60
CA LYS A 235 -9.75 2.43 25.61
C LYS A 235 -11.15 2.40 24.98
N MET A 236 -11.50 3.40 24.18
CA MET A 236 -12.76 3.43 23.42
C MET A 236 -12.92 2.21 22.52
N LEU A 237 -11.87 1.81 21.80
CA LEU A 237 -11.90 0.61 20.95
C LEU A 237 -12.11 -0.66 21.78
N LYS A 238 -11.51 -0.77 22.97
CA LYS A 238 -11.75 -1.91 23.87
C LYS A 238 -13.17 -1.92 24.41
N ASP A 239 -13.67 -0.77 24.85
CA ASP A 239 -15.01 -0.61 25.44
C ASP A 239 -16.11 -0.92 24.39
N GLU A 240 -15.89 -0.52 23.13
CA GLU A 240 -16.74 -0.84 21.98
C GLU A 240 -16.53 -2.26 21.42
N GLY A 241 -15.59 -3.03 21.99
CA GLY A 241 -15.28 -4.39 21.53
C GLY A 241 -14.62 -4.46 20.14
N PHE A 242 -14.05 -3.35 19.65
CA PHE A 242 -13.36 -3.29 18.36
C PHE A 242 -11.97 -3.93 18.45
N ALA A 243 -11.87 -5.19 18.05
CA ALA A 243 -10.61 -5.91 17.92
C ALA A 243 -10.04 -5.81 16.49
N PRO A 244 -8.72 -5.69 16.32
CA PRO A 244 -8.06 -5.82 15.02
C PRO A 244 -8.45 -7.10 14.28
N ASP A 245 -8.56 -7.02 12.95
CA ASP A 245 -8.96 -8.12 12.06
C ASP A 245 -8.21 -9.43 12.33
N TRP A 246 -6.90 -9.36 12.61
CA TRP A 246 -6.10 -10.56 12.89
C TRP A 246 -6.46 -11.22 14.23
N ILE A 247 -6.86 -10.46 15.27
CA ILE A 247 -7.30 -11.02 16.55
C ILE A 247 -8.62 -11.77 16.37
N MET A 248 -9.54 -11.18 15.60
CA MET A 248 -10.81 -11.82 15.26
C MET A 248 -10.57 -13.11 14.48
N LEU A 249 -9.71 -13.05 13.46
CA LEU A 249 -9.39 -14.20 12.63
C LEU A 249 -8.67 -15.32 13.42
N GLU A 250 -7.82 -14.97 14.39
CA GLU A 250 -7.23 -15.95 15.32
C GLU A 250 -8.30 -16.66 16.15
N LYS A 251 -9.30 -15.91 16.64
CA LYS A 251 -10.44 -16.48 17.35
C LYS A 251 -11.24 -17.41 16.45
N ASP A 252 -11.56 -16.97 15.23
CA ASP A 252 -12.32 -17.77 14.26
C ASP A 252 -11.59 -19.08 13.91
N ILE A 253 -10.26 -19.05 13.74
CA ILE A 253 -9.44 -20.25 13.54
C ILE A 253 -9.58 -21.21 14.72
N ARG A 254 -9.46 -20.70 15.95
CA ARG A 254 -9.56 -21.51 17.18
C ARG A 254 -10.95 -22.15 17.31
N ASP A 255 -11.99 -21.37 17.07
CA ASP A 255 -13.37 -21.81 17.18
C ASP A 255 -13.70 -22.85 16.10
N ALA A 256 -13.30 -22.62 14.84
CA ALA A 256 -13.50 -23.56 13.74
C ALA A 256 -12.75 -24.89 13.96
N LEU A 257 -11.53 -24.83 14.50
CA LEU A 257 -10.75 -26.01 14.86
C LEU A 257 -11.42 -26.81 15.99
N MET A 258 -11.90 -26.12 17.03
CA MET A 258 -12.62 -26.75 18.14
C MET A 258 -13.93 -27.39 17.67
N GLU A 259 -14.67 -26.71 16.79
CA GLU A 259 -15.88 -27.25 16.21
C GLU A 259 -15.59 -28.52 15.40
N ALA A 260 -14.53 -28.52 14.57
CA ALA A 260 -14.12 -29.69 13.80
C ALA A 260 -13.76 -30.89 14.71
N ARG A 261 -13.00 -30.64 15.78
CA ARG A 261 -12.65 -31.66 16.79
C ARG A 261 -13.88 -32.19 17.54
N SER A 262 -14.77 -31.30 17.97
CA SER A 262 -16.00 -31.68 18.69
C SER A 262 -16.95 -32.50 17.81
N HIS A 263 -17.03 -32.17 16.52
CA HIS A 263 -17.81 -32.93 15.54
C HIS A 263 -17.27 -34.35 15.42
N LEU A 264 -15.96 -34.50 15.24
CA LEU A 264 -15.32 -35.81 15.14
C LEU A 264 -15.45 -36.62 16.44
N ALA A 265 -15.33 -35.98 17.61
CA ALA A 265 -15.56 -36.62 18.90
C ALA A 265 -16.99 -37.19 19.05
N ARG A 266 -18.01 -36.45 18.60
CA ARG A 266 -19.41 -36.93 18.56
C ARG A 266 -19.60 -38.10 17.58
N VAL A 267 -18.86 -38.11 16.47
CA VAL A 267 -18.88 -39.22 15.51
C VAL A 267 -18.24 -40.47 16.14
N ILE A 268 -17.11 -40.32 16.84
CA ILE A 268 -16.47 -41.42 17.58
C ILE A 268 -17.41 -41.98 18.64
N GLU A 269 -18.14 -41.15 19.38
CA GLU A 269 -19.10 -41.62 20.38
C GLU A 269 -20.24 -42.45 19.76
N LYS A 270 -20.69 -42.07 18.56
CA LYS A 270 -21.79 -42.75 17.84
C LYS A 270 -21.36 -44.04 17.15
N ILE A 271 -20.21 -44.03 16.46
CA ILE A 271 -19.75 -45.15 15.61
C ILE A 271 -18.79 -46.07 16.38
N GLY A 272 -18.01 -45.52 17.30
CA GLY A 272 -16.90 -46.16 17.99
C GLY A 272 -15.54 -45.69 17.46
N SER A 273 -14.47 -46.20 18.07
CA SER A 273 -13.10 -45.96 17.61
C SER A 273 -12.68 -46.98 16.55
N PRO A 274 -11.94 -46.58 15.51
CA PRO A 274 -11.32 -47.53 14.58
C PRO A 274 -10.29 -48.42 15.29
N PRO A 275 -10.04 -49.66 14.80
CA PRO A 275 -10.56 -50.27 13.57
C PRO A 275 -11.98 -50.87 13.72
N PHE A 276 -12.81 -50.70 12.69
CA PHE A 276 -14.19 -51.19 12.67
C PHE A 276 -14.28 -52.62 12.11
N SER A 277 -15.14 -53.45 12.71
CA SER A 277 -15.42 -54.80 12.20
C SER A 277 -16.43 -54.81 11.05
N SER A 278 -17.34 -53.83 11.00
CA SER A 278 -18.38 -53.73 9.96
C SER A 278 -17.94 -52.83 8.79
N PRO A 279 -18.00 -53.31 7.53
CA PRO A 279 -17.73 -52.49 6.35
C PRO A 279 -18.63 -51.25 6.21
N VAL A 280 -19.84 -51.28 6.80
CA VAL A 280 -20.77 -50.14 6.77
C VAL A 280 -20.29 -49.01 7.68
N GLN A 281 -19.78 -49.37 8.86
CA GLN A 281 -19.19 -48.41 9.81
C GLN A 281 -17.91 -47.80 9.23
N ASP A 282 -17.09 -48.60 8.56
CA ASP A 282 -15.87 -48.14 7.91
C ASP A 282 -16.15 -47.11 6.80
N ARG A 283 -17.17 -47.36 5.96
CA ARG A 283 -17.60 -46.38 4.95
C ARG A 283 -18.13 -45.08 5.56
N ALA A 284 -18.95 -45.19 6.62
CA ALA A 284 -19.49 -44.02 7.32
C ALA A 284 -18.37 -43.20 7.98
N TRP A 285 -17.38 -43.86 8.57
CA TRP A 285 -16.20 -43.22 9.13
C TRP A 285 -15.38 -42.49 8.07
N ASN A 286 -15.10 -43.14 6.94
CA ASN A 286 -14.33 -42.53 5.85
C ASN A 286 -15.00 -41.26 5.31
N PHE A 287 -16.33 -41.26 5.19
CA PHE A 287 -17.09 -40.08 4.80
C PHE A 287 -16.95 -38.92 5.80
N GLU A 288 -17.06 -39.21 7.10
CA GLU A 288 -16.91 -38.17 8.12
C GLU A 288 -15.45 -37.68 8.26
N TYR A 289 -14.47 -38.56 8.04
CA TYR A 289 -13.07 -38.20 7.99
C TYR A 289 -12.74 -37.28 6.81
N GLU A 290 -13.26 -37.57 5.62
CA GLU A 290 -13.10 -36.71 4.44
C GLU A 290 -13.68 -35.31 4.69
N ARG A 291 -14.85 -35.23 5.34
CA ARG A 291 -15.46 -33.96 5.74
C ARG A 291 -14.60 -33.20 6.77
N PHE A 292 -14.00 -33.92 7.72
CA PHE A 292 -13.09 -33.35 8.70
C PHE A 292 -11.82 -32.80 8.04
N GLU A 293 -11.22 -33.57 7.13
CA GLU A 293 -10.05 -33.14 6.35
C GLU A 293 -10.33 -31.88 5.53
N ALA A 294 -11.49 -31.83 4.84
CA ALA A 294 -11.94 -30.64 4.13
C ALA A 294 -12.06 -29.42 5.06
N LYS A 295 -12.59 -29.60 6.27
CA LYS A 295 -12.69 -28.53 7.27
C LYS A 295 -11.33 -28.05 7.76
N ILE A 296 -10.37 -28.96 8.01
CA ILE A 296 -8.99 -28.61 8.35
C ILE A 296 -8.30 -27.85 7.21
N SER A 297 -8.57 -28.20 5.95
CA SER A 297 -8.09 -27.46 4.79
C SER A 297 -8.57 -25.99 4.78
N LEU A 298 -9.86 -25.76 5.07
CA LEU A 298 -10.42 -24.39 5.19
C LEU A 298 -9.81 -23.60 6.37
N VAL A 299 -9.56 -24.27 7.49
CA VAL A 299 -8.84 -23.67 8.63
C VAL A 299 -7.42 -23.28 8.21
N ASN A 300 -6.72 -24.13 7.45
CA ASN A 300 -5.38 -23.84 6.95
C ASN A 300 -5.35 -22.65 5.99
N ASP A 301 -6.38 -22.45 5.18
CA ASP A 301 -6.50 -21.24 4.35
C ASP A 301 -6.70 -19.97 5.19
N SER A 302 -7.43 -20.09 6.30
CA SER A 302 -7.57 -19.00 7.28
C SER A 302 -6.23 -18.74 7.99
N VAL A 303 -5.47 -19.78 8.34
CA VAL A 303 -4.11 -19.67 8.89
C VAL A 303 -3.17 -18.96 7.91
N LYS A 304 -3.24 -19.24 6.60
CA LYS A 304 -2.46 -18.51 5.59
C LYS A 304 -2.81 -17.02 5.61
N LYS A 305 -4.10 -16.67 5.62
CA LYS A 305 -4.56 -15.26 5.71
C LYS A 305 -4.07 -14.59 7.00
N PHE A 306 -4.17 -15.30 8.13
CA PHE A 306 -3.66 -14.84 9.41
C PHE A 306 -2.17 -14.49 9.32
N ASN A 307 -1.35 -15.41 8.83
CA ASN A 307 0.10 -15.24 8.74
C ASN A 307 0.53 -14.05 7.85
N LEU A 308 -0.31 -13.68 6.89
CA LEU A 308 -0.10 -12.51 6.03
C LEU A 308 -0.46 -11.17 6.70
N ILE A 309 -1.42 -11.17 7.63
CA ILE A 309 -1.95 -9.95 8.26
C ILE A 309 -1.28 -9.68 9.61
N VAL A 310 -0.80 -10.71 10.30
CA VAL A 310 -0.25 -10.61 11.64
C VAL A 310 1.01 -9.73 11.67
N PRO A 311 1.03 -8.68 12.52
CA PRO A 311 2.15 -7.73 12.55
C PRO A 311 3.40 -8.29 13.26
N VAL A 312 3.27 -9.36 14.05
CA VAL A 312 4.37 -9.94 14.84
C VAL A 312 4.70 -11.35 14.33
N LEU A 313 5.89 -11.52 13.75
CA LEU A 313 6.33 -12.81 13.17
C LEU A 313 6.23 -13.98 14.16
N LYS A 314 6.51 -13.75 15.44
CA LYS A 314 6.42 -14.78 16.50
C LYS A 314 5.01 -15.31 16.75
N LYS A 315 3.98 -14.60 16.27
CA LYS A 315 2.58 -15.00 16.41
C LYS A 315 2.04 -15.77 15.21
N GLN A 316 2.82 -15.98 14.15
CA GLN A 316 2.37 -16.77 13.00
C GLN A 316 2.06 -18.22 13.42
N LEU A 317 1.03 -18.80 12.80
CA LEU A 317 0.58 -20.16 13.06
C LEU A 317 1.14 -21.14 12.03
N ILE A 318 1.40 -22.37 12.48
CA ILE A 318 1.78 -23.48 11.60
C ILE A 318 0.50 -24.12 11.06
N PRO A 319 0.44 -24.50 9.77
CA PRO A 319 -0.69 -25.26 9.24
C PRO A 319 -0.92 -26.57 10.00
N TYR A 320 -2.19 -26.92 10.20
CA TYR A 320 -2.63 -28.12 10.88
C TYR A 320 -2.65 -29.32 9.91
N SER A 321 -2.24 -30.48 10.39
CA SER A 321 -2.33 -31.75 9.66
C SER A 321 -3.55 -32.52 10.16
N ALA A 322 -4.40 -32.99 9.23
CA ALA A 322 -5.61 -33.73 9.56
C ALA A 322 -5.31 -35.01 10.36
N GLU A 323 -4.28 -35.76 9.98
CA GLU A 323 -3.87 -36.99 10.68
C GLU A 323 -3.45 -36.73 12.13
N ARG A 324 -2.65 -35.67 12.37
CA ARG A 324 -2.22 -35.31 13.73
C ARG A 324 -3.39 -34.89 14.60
N GLU A 325 -4.32 -34.14 14.01
CA GLU A 325 -5.53 -33.69 14.70
C GLU A 325 -6.49 -34.87 14.97
N LEU A 326 -6.58 -35.83 14.06
CA LEU A 326 -7.32 -37.06 14.29
C LEU A 326 -6.78 -37.84 15.49
N ASN A 327 -5.47 -38.08 15.54
CA ASN A 327 -4.84 -38.80 16.66
C ASN A 327 -5.11 -38.09 17.99
N ARG A 328 -5.01 -36.75 17.99
CA ARG A 328 -5.32 -35.93 19.16
C ARG A 328 -6.77 -36.08 19.61
N VAL A 329 -7.71 -36.16 18.68
CA VAL A 329 -9.12 -36.39 19.02
C VAL A 329 -9.34 -37.81 19.52
N LEU A 330 -8.71 -38.82 18.93
CA LEU A 330 -8.82 -40.21 19.40
C LEU A 330 -8.36 -40.36 20.86
N GLU A 331 -7.22 -39.75 21.20
CA GLU A 331 -6.67 -39.74 22.57
C GLU A 331 -7.59 -38.99 23.57
N ASN A 332 -8.09 -37.81 23.19
CA ASN A 332 -8.79 -36.89 24.09
C ASN A 332 -10.29 -36.66 23.75
N HIS A 333 -10.97 -37.60 23.09
CA HIS A 333 -12.33 -37.38 22.56
C HIS A 333 -13.34 -36.91 23.62
N LYS A 334 -13.21 -37.36 24.87
CA LYS A 334 -14.08 -36.95 25.98
C LYS A 334 -14.00 -35.45 26.32
N GLU A 335 -12.83 -34.84 26.17
CA GLU A 335 -12.63 -33.39 26.43
C GLU A 335 -13.36 -32.52 25.40
N TYR A 336 -13.48 -33.02 24.17
CA TYR A 336 -14.13 -32.28 23.08
C TYR A 336 -15.67 -32.44 23.09
N LEU A 337 -16.21 -33.35 23.90
CA LEU A 337 -17.66 -33.52 24.08
C LEU A 337 -18.25 -32.48 25.04
N THR A 338 -17.49 -32.02 26.03
CA THR A 338 -17.97 -31.07 27.06
C THR A 338 -18.11 -29.63 26.56
N GLY A 339 -17.99 -29.38 25.25
CA GLY A 339 -17.88 -28.02 24.72
C GLY A 339 -16.59 -27.34 25.21
N PRO A 340 -16.34 -26.06 24.86
CA PRO A 340 -15.17 -25.37 25.37
C PRO A 340 -15.18 -25.49 26.90
N PRO A 341 -14.08 -25.96 27.53
CA PRO A 341 -13.95 -25.75 28.96
C PRO A 341 -14.10 -24.25 29.18
N SER A 342 -15.13 -23.85 29.93
CA SER A 342 -15.11 -22.56 30.60
C SER A 342 -13.74 -22.49 31.25
N ARG A 343 -12.84 -21.69 30.69
CA ARG A 343 -11.57 -21.45 31.35
C ARG A 343 -11.94 -20.71 32.62
N ASP A 344 -12.00 -21.47 33.70
CA ASP A 344 -11.56 -21.01 35.00
C ASP A 344 -10.23 -20.29 34.75
N LEU A 345 -10.35 -18.97 34.66
CA LEU A 345 -9.26 -18.07 34.93
C LEU A 345 -8.87 -18.42 36.36
N THR A 346 -7.80 -19.19 36.55
CA THR A 346 -7.05 -19.14 37.80
C THR A 346 -6.79 -17.66 38.04
N PRO A 347 -7.33 -17.05 39.11
CA PRO A 347 -7.08 -15.66 39.39
C PRO A 347 -5.59 -15.57 39.73
N ASP A 348 -4.83 -14.84 38.93
CA ASP A 348 -3.62 -14.22 39.47
C ASP A 348 -4.05 -13.47 40.74
N PRO A 349 -3.34 -13.60 41.87
CA PRO A 349 -3.77 -13.10 43.18
C PRO A 349 -3.70 -11.56 43.32
N GLY A 350 -3.96 -10.81 42.25
CA GLY A 350 -3.70 -9.38 42.17
C GLY A 350 -4.81 -8.50 41.59
N LEU A 351 -6.00 -9.00 41.27
CA LEU A 351 -7.10 -8.15 40.80
C LEU A 351 -8.45 -8.58 41.39
N VAL A 352 -8.81 -7.88 42.45
CA VAL A 352 -10.12 -7.90 43.09
C VAL A 352 -11.14 -7.27 42.13
N PHE A 353 -12.17 -8.01 41.74
CA PHE A 353 -13.42 -7.42 41.29
C PHE A 353 -14.57 -7.98 42.14
N VAL A 354 -15.14 -7.06 42.92
CA VAL A 354 -16.27 -7.28 43.82
C VAL A 354 -17.58 -7.17 43.04
N GLY A 355 -18.44 -8.17 43.22
CA GLY A 355 -19.86 -7.96 43.54
C GLY A 355 -20.81 -7.52 42.42
N ASP A 356 -21.31 -8.51 41.69
CA ASP A 356 -22.70 -9.02 41.71
C ASP A 356 -23.94 -8.11 41.55
N SER A 357 -24.97 -8.73 40.95
CA SER A 357 -26.39 -8.35 40.84
C SER A 357 -26.81 -7.37 39.73
N LEU A 358 -27.46 -7.91 38.70
CA LEU A 358 -28.85 -7.57 38.38
C LEU A 358 -29.47 -8.64 37.46
N SER A 359 -30.46 -9.34 38.01
CA SER A 359 -31.41 -10.21 37.33
C SER A 359 -32.23 -9.45 36.30
N GLY A 360 -32.24 -9.94 35.06
CA GLY A 360 -33.19 -9.53 34.02
C GLY A 360 -33.50 -10.72 33.13
N GLN A 361 -34.73 -11.22 33.22
CA GLN A 361 -35.25 -12.23 32.30
C GLN A 361 -35.16 -11.70 30.87
N VAL A 362 -34.48 -12.42 29.99
CA VAL A 362 -34.60 -12.26 28.55
C VAL A 362 -34.81 -13.64 27.95
N SER A 363 -35.97 -13.79 27.32
CA SER A 363 -36.44 -14.94 26.57
C SER A 363 -35.38 -15.49 25.61
N GLU A 364 -35.05 -16.77 25.77
CA GLU A 364 -34.40 -17.60 24.77
C GLU A 364 -35.24 -17.64 23.49
N SER A 365 -34.79 -16.95 22.46
CA SER A 365 -35.01 -17.35 21.08
C SER A 365 -33.65 -17.56 20.45
N SER A 366 -33.29 -18.82 20.28
CA SER A 366 -32.12 -19.33 19.59
C SER A 366 -31.96 -18.67 18.22
N SER A 367 -31.05 -17.71 18.10
CA SER A 367 -30.70 -17.05 16.84
C SER A 367 -29.77 -17.90 15.95
N LEU A 368 -29.89 -19.23 16.02
CA LEU A 368 -29.11 -20.19 15.22
C LEU A 368 -29.96 -20.98 14.20
N ASP A 369 -31.23 -20.61 14.01
CA ASP A 369 -32.04 -21.13 12.90
C ASP A 369 -31.90 -20.34 11.59
N ASN A 370 -31.05 -19.31 11.56
CA ASN A 370 -30.86 -18.47 10.36
C ASN A 370 -29.49 -18.68 9.70
N VAL A 371 -29.08 -19.94 9.50
CA VAL A 371 -28.02 -20.27 8.55
C VAL A 371 -28.68 -20.53 7.20
N ILE A 372 -28.67 -19.53 6.33
CA ILE A 372 -29.21 -19.66 4.97
C ILE A 372 -28.31 -20.63 4.19
N LEU A 373 -28.79 -21.86 4.01
CA LEU A 373 -28.17 -22.86 3.13
C LEU A 373 -28.47 -22.48 1.68
N TRP A 374 -27.57 -21.72 1.07
CA TRP A 374 -27.69 -21.24 -0.31
C TRP A 374 -27.91 -22.36 -1.35
N GLY A 375 -27.55 -23.61 -1.04
CA GLY A 375 -27.88 -24.78 -1.84
C GLY A 375 -29.38 -25.04 -1.94
N GLU A 376 -30.09 -25.00 -0.81
CA GLU A 376 -31.55 -25.22 -0.75
C GLU A 376 -32.32 -24.05 -1.37
N VAL A 377 -31.83 -22.82 -1.17
CA VAL A 377 -32.38 -21.62 -1.81
C VAL A 377 -32.28 -21.72 -3.34
N TRP A 378 -31.16 -22.22 -3.87
CA TRP A 378 -31.03 -22.41 -5.32
C TRP A 378 -31.92 -23.53 -5.86
N GLU A 379 -32.14 -24.60 -5.11
CA GLU A 379 -33.09 -25.65 -5.52
C GLU A 379 -34.54 -25.14 -5.52
N GLN A 380 -34.92 -24.31 -4.54
CA GLN A 380 -36.24 -23.67 -4.51
C GLN A 380 -36.44 -22.63 -5.63
N ILE A 381 -35.41 -21.85 -5.97
CA ILE A 381 -35.51 -20.91 -7.10
C ILE A 381 -35.59 -21.69 -8.42
N LYS A 382 -34.81 -22.77 -8.61
CA LYS A 382 -34.92 -23.62 -9.80
C LYS A 382 -36.30 -24.26 -9.94
N SER A 383 -36.92 -24.69 -8.84
CA SER A 383 -38.27 -25.29 -8.87
C SER A 383 -39.36 -24.26 -9.20
N LEU A 384 -39.21 -23.01 -8.75
CA LEU A 384 -40.09 -21.91 -9.13
C LEU A 384 -40.04 -21.59 -10.63
N PHE A 385 -38.87 -21.72 -11.26
CA PHE A 385 -38.70 -21.48 -12.69
C PHE A 385 -38.95 -22.72 -13.56
N SER A 386 -38.89 -23.95 -13.02
CA SER A 386 -39.22 -25.16 -13.77
C SER A 386 -40.72 -25.31 -14.03
N TRP A 387 -41.59 -24.79 -13.15
CA TRP A 387 -43.04 -24.74 -13.34
C TRP A 387 -43.47 -23.89 -14.55
N ARG A 388 -42.66 -22.88 -14.96
CA ARG A 388 -42.97 -22.07 -16.14
C ARG A 388 -42.79 -22.81 -17.46
N LYS A 389 -41.92 -23.84 -17.51
CA LYS A 389 -41.69 -24.64 -18.72
C LYS A 389 -42.82 -25.63 -19.01
N THR A 390 -43.60 -26.03 -18.01
CA THR A 390 -44.71 -26.98 -18.20
C THR A 390 -46.02 -26.33 -18.61
N GLN A 391 -46.16 -25.01 -18.50
CA GLN A 391 -47.34 -24.25 -18.95
C GLN A 391 -47.27 -23.77 -20.41
N GLU A 392 -46.12 -23.88 -21.07
CA GLU A 392 -45.97 -23.56 -22.51
C GLU A 392 -46.13 -24.78 -23.43
N GLN A 393 -46.42 -25.98 -22.88
CA GLN A 393 -46.60 -27.23 -23.65
C GLN A 393 -47.96 -27.91 -23.46
N SER A 394 -48.93 -27.25 -22.80
CA SER A 394 -50.30 -27.75 -22.66
C SER A 394 -51.30 -26.88 -23.42
#